data_AF-L5NHQ2-F1
#
_entry.id   AF-L5NHQ2-F1
#
_cell.length_a   1.000
_cell.length_b   1.000
_cell.length_c   1.000
_cell.angle_alpha   90.00
_cell.angle_beta   90.00
_cell.angle_gamma   90.00
#
_symmetry.space_group_name_H-M   'P 1'
#
loop_
_entity.id
_entity.type
_entity.pdbx_description
1 polymer ?
#
loop_
_entity_poly.entity_id
_entity_poly.type
_entity_poly.pdbx_seq_one_letter_code
_entity_poly.pdbx_strand_id
1 'polypeptide(L)'
;PEPPCDLGTDAGGRTECAADGDRSERVEFCHRVAAAVFEALVDADHRAVETAVMDAYFDLAETMSSADDLCLRLLESMATALHVHLASAEQADVLERAASNLASRPDATKTLAATLAEMERLDLVESYTCSAWRSGPDATTRAAELTLEGYALSAREGRLPVLPVVLELYRRTSSWRPVSLHVTSTEGGWHATLSVSSASSAVGLASVPIHEHAAD
;
A
#
# COMPACT_ATOMS: atom_id res chain seq x y z
N PRO A 1 -30.90 -30.68 -50.41
CA PRO A 1 -29.45 -30.83 -50.16
C PRO A 1 -29.03 -29.84 -49.08
N GLU A 2 -28.22 -30.27 -48.12
CA GLU A 2 -27.80 -29.50 -46.94
C GLU A 2 -26.30 -29.10 -47.01
N PRO A 3 -25.75 -28.31 -46.06
CA PRO A 3 -24.73 -27.27 -46.32
C PRO A 3 -23.27 -27.74 -46.05
N PRO A 4 -22.24 -26.85 -46.01
CA PRO A 4 -21.93 -25.93 -44.88
C PRO A 4 -21.53 -24.51 -45.41
N CYS A 5 -20.99 -23.51 -44.67
CA CYS A 5 -20.45 -23.39 -43.30
C CYS A 5 -20.84 -22.04 -42.64
N ASP A 6 -20.63 -21.92 -41.32
CA ASP A 6 -20.52 -20.65 -40.58
C ASP A 6 -19.20 -19.90 -40.84
N LEU A 7 -19.27 -18.56 -40.78
CA LEU A 7 -18.26 -17.67 -40.22
C LEU A 7 -19.05 -16.52 -39.55
N GLY A 8 -19.12 -16.37 -38.24
CA GLY A 8 -18.17 -16.81 -37.22
C GLY A 8 -17.85 -15.58 -36.37
N THR A 9 -18.67 -15.35 -35.34
CA THR A 9 -18.50 -14.21 -34.43
C THR A 9 -17.25 -14.42 -33.58
N ASP A 10 -16.11 -13.89 -34.03
CA ASP A 10 -14.98 -13.67 -33.12
C ASP A 10 -15.25 -12.43 -32.27
N ALA A 11 -15.95 -12.68 -31.17
CA ALA A 11 -15.99 -11.81 -30.01
C ALA A 11 -15.27 -12.51 -28.86
N GLY A 12 -13.96 -12.79 -29.02
CA GLY A 12 -13.20 -13.56 -28.02
C GLY A 12 -11.68 -13.44 -28.15
N GLY A 13 -11.12 -12.22 -28.17
CA GLY A 13 -9.67 -12.07 -28.32
C GLY A 13 -9.09 -10.67 -28.10
N ARG A 14 -9.40 -9.98 -26.98
CA ARG A 14 -8.64 -8.78 -26.58
C ARG A 14 -8.73 -8.28 -25.12
N THR A 15 -8.96 -9.16 -24.14
CA THR A 15 -9.01 -8.75 -22.72
C THR A 15 -7.90 -9.36 -21.87
N GLU A 16 -7.38 -10.54 -22.21
CA GLU A 16 -6.44 -11.29 -21.36
C GLU A 16 -5.02 -10.67 -21.32
N CYS A 17 -4.47 -10.20 -22.46
CA CYS A 17 -3.12 -9.61 -22.47
C CYS A 17 -2.95 -8.31 -21.66
N ALA A 18 -4.04 -7.58 -21.37
CA ALA A 18 -3.98 -6.39 -20.52
C ALA A 18 -3.97 -6.80 -19.04
N ALA A 19 -4.90 -7.68 -18.66
CA ALA A 19 -5.01 -8.20 -17.29
C ALA A 19 -3.74 -8.95 -16.83
N ASP A 20 -3.03 -9.64 -17.72
CA ASP A 20 -1.72 -10.24 -17.41
C ASP A 20 -0.62 -9.19 -17.20
N GLY A 21 -0.68 -8.06 -17.91
CA GLY A 21 0.25 -6.94 -17.76
C GLY A 21 0.07 -6.21 -16.43
N ASP A 22 -1.14 -5.76 -16.13
CA ASP A 22 -1.46 -5.01 -14.90
C ASP A 22 -1.17 -5.87 -13.64
N ARG A 23 -1.51 -7.16 -13.69
CA ARG A 23 -1.10 -8.17 -12.70
C ARG A 23 0.41 -8.24 -12.50
N SER A 24 1.18 -8.35 -13.59
CA SER A 24 2.65 -8.38 -13.51
C SER A 24 3.21 -7.09 -12.89
N GLU A 25 2.65 -5.93 -13.23
CA GLU A 25 3.06 -4.65 -12.63
C GLU A 25 2.73 -4.54 -11.15
N ARG A 26 1.57 -5.05 -10.69
CA ARG A 26 1.22 -5.13 -9.27
C ARG A 26 2.23 -6.00 -8.50
N VAL A 27 2.58 -7.15 -9.04
CA VAL A 27 3.59 -8.06 -8.46
C VAL A 27 4.97 -7.40 -8.39
N GLU A 28 5.42 -6.76 -9.47
CA GLU A 28 6.68 -6.00 -9.49
C GLU A 28 6.69 -4.86 -8.47
N PHE A 29 5.58 -4.12 -8.34
CA PHE A 29 5.44 -3.08 -7.33
C PHE A 29 5.55 -3.66 -5.92
N CYS A 30 4.83 -4.76 -5.63
CA CYS A 30 4.84 -5.39 -4.31
C CYS A 30 6.23 -5.91 -3.95
N HIS A 31 6.92 -6.57 -4.88
CA HIS A 31 8.33 -6.97 -4.71
C HIS A 31 9.25 -5.79 -4.46
N ARG A 32 9.08 -4.67 -5.18
CA ARG A 32 9.90 -3.47 -5.01
C ARG A 32 9.70 -2.81 -3.64
N VAL A 33 8.46 -2.79 -3.15
CA VAL A 33 8.11 -2.33 -1.79
C VAL A 33 8.72 -3.27 -0.74
N ALA A 34 8.54 -4.58 -0.87
CA ALA A 34 9.07 -5.57 0.05
C ALA A 34 10.60 -5.53 0.12
N ALA A 35 11.28 -5.49 -1.03
CA ALA A 35 12.74 -5.39 -1.11
C ALA A 35 13.25 -4.12 -0.43
N ALA A 36 12.72 -2.94 -0.77
CA ALA A 36 13.17 -1.67 -0.19
C ALA A 36 12.97 -1.60 1.34
N VAL A 37 11.90 -2.20 1.87
CA VAL A 37 11.64 -2.29 3.31
C VAL A 37 12.58 -3.30 3.97
N PHE A 38 12.84 -4.45 3.35
CA PHE A 38 13.77 -5.46 3.88
C PHE A 38 15.22 -4.96 3.88
N GLU A 39 15.66 -4.30 2.81
CA GLU A 39 16.96 -3.60 2.74
C GLU A 39 17.10 -2.57 3.88
N ALA A 40 16.08 -1.72 4.08
CA ALA A 40 16.08 -0.74 5.16
C ALA A 40 16.11 -1.36 6.57
N LEU A 41 15.54 -2.56 6.77
CA LEU A 41 15.66 -3.31 8.02
C LEU A 41 17.07 -3.86 8.24
N VAL A 42 17.67 -4.43 7.19
CA VAL A 42 19.05 -4.97 7.20
C VAL A 42 20.08 -3.86 7.48
N ASP A 43 19.93 -2.70 6.85
CA ASP A 43 20.77 -1.51 7.04
C ASP A 43 20.62 -0.89 8.44
N ALA A 44 19.45 -1.06 9.07
CA ALA A 44 19.16 -0.61 10.44
C ALA A 44 19.46 -1.68 11.51
N ASP A 45 19.97 -2.86 11.12
CA ASP A 45 20.27 -4.01 11.99
C ASP A 45 19.06 -4.56 12.78
N HIS A 46 17.86 -4.46 12.22
CA HIS A 46 16.60 -4.89 12.85
C HIS A 46 16.35 -6.40 12.72
N ARG A 47 17.33 -7.22 13.14
CA ARG A 47 17.37 -8.69 12.96
C ARG A 47 16.12 -9.45 13.41
N ALA A 48 15.45 -8.98 14.48
CA ALA A 48 14.21 -9.60 14.95
C ALA A 48 13.06 -9.45 13.93
N VAL A 49 12.97 -8.29 13.27
CA VAL A 49 11.99 -8.03 12.21
C VAL A 49 12.35 -8.81 10.96
N GLU A 50 13.63 -8.80 10.56
CA GLU A 50 14.13 -9.56 9.41
C GLU A 50 13.79 -11.06 9.54
N THR A 51 14.03 -11.63 10.72
CA THR A 51 13.69 -13.03 11.02
C THR A 51 12.19 -13.27 10.88
N ALA A 52 11.36 -12.46 11.53
CA ALA A 52 9.89 -12.60 11.45
C ALA A 52 9.35 -12.45 10.02
N VAL A 53 9.96 -11.61 9.18
CA VAL A 53 9.60 -11.46 7.76
C VAL A 53 10.03 -12.67 6.94
N MET A 54 11.23 -13.22 7.17
CA MET A 54 11.70 -14.41 6.47
C MET A 54 10.90 -15.66 6.86
N ASP A 55 10.60 -15.85 8.14
CA ASP A 55 9.75 -16.94 8.62
C ASP A 55 8.35 -16.87 7.97
N ALA A 56 7.72 -15.68 7.98
CA ALA A 56 6.45 -15.47 7.31
C ALA A 56 6.51 -15.67 5.78
N TYR A 57 7.63 -15.33 5.13
CA TYR A 57 7.82 -15.62 3.71
C TYR A 57 7.87 -17.13 3.44
N PHE A 58 8.58 -17.91 4.25
CA PHE A 58 8.64 -19.37 4.10
C PHE A 58 7.26 -20.01 4.31
N ASP A 59 6.56 -19.66 5.39
CA ASP A 59 5.20 -20.15 5.68
C ASP A 59 4.21 -19.85 4.52
N LEU A 60 4.28 -18.65 3.94
CA LEU A 60 3.45 -18.27 2.80
C LEU A 60 3.88 -19.00 1.50
N ALA A 61 5.19 -19.13 1.24
CA ALA A 61 5.69 -19.80 0.05
C ALA A 61 5.39 -21.31 0.02
N GLU A 62 5.29 -21.97 1.18
CA GLU A 62 4.85 -23.37 1.28
C GLU A 62 3.34 -23.54 1.07
N THR A 63 2.53 -22.51 1.35
CA THR A 63 1.07 -22.60 1.36
C THR A 63 0.37 -21.95 0.17
N MET A 64 1.03 -21.04 -0.55
CA MET A 64 0.43 -20.26 -1.64
C MET A 64 0.92 -20.69 -3.03
N SER A 65 -0.03 -21.00 -3.92
CA SER A 65 0.23 -21.37 -5.31
C SER A 65 0.23 -20.19 -6.29
N SER A 66 -0.12 -18.99 -5.81
CA SER A 66 -0.30 -17.76 -6.59
C SER A 66 0.74 -16.73 -6.17
N ALA A 67 1.50 -16.22 -7.13
CA ALA A 67 2.54 -15.22 -6.88
C ALA A 67 1.97 -13.86 -6.45
N ASP A 68 0.85 -13.45 -7.05
CA ASP A 68 0.07 -12.27 -6.65
C ASP A 68 -0.31 -12.31 -5.17
N ASP A 69 -0.99 -13.39 -4.77
CA ASP A 69 -1.49 -13.54 -3.41
C ASP A 69 -0.33 -13.62 -2.40
N LEU A 70 0.74 -14.36 -2.75
CA LEU A 70 1.97 -14.41 -1.97
C LEU A 70 2.56 -13.00 -1.74
N CYS A 71 2.63 -12.16 -2.78
CA CYS A 71 3.19 -10.82 -2.68
C CYS A 71 2.35 -9.89 -1.80
N LEU A 72 1.01 -9.89 -1.97
CA LEU A 72 0.11 -9.11 -1.13
C LEU A 72 0.22 -9.56 0.34
N ARG A 73 0.18 -10.87 0.59
CA ARG A 73 0.25 -11.46 1.94
C ARG A 73 1.60 -11.27 2.62
N LEU A 74 2.69 -11.24 1.85
CA LEU A 74 3.99 -10.83 2.37
C LEU A 74 3.97 -9.38 2.85
N LEU A 75 3.40 -8.44 2.08
CA LEU A 75 3.27 -7.03 2.50
C LEU A 75 2.41 -6.86 3.76
N GLU A 76 1.29 -7.58 3.86
CA GLU A 76 0.49 -7.59 5.09
C GLU A 76 1.30 -8.10 6.30
N SER A 77 2.10 -9.16 6.09
CA SER A 77 2.90 -9.80 7.15
C SER A 77 4.09 -8.93 7.56
N MET A 78 4.75 -8.25 6.62
CA MET A 78 5.76 -7.23 6.89
C MET A 78 5.17 -6.06 7.68
N ALA A 79 3.98 -5.59 7.31
CA ALA A 79 3.28 -4.53 8.05
C ALA A 79 2.93 -4.95 9.50
N THR A 80 2.56 -6.21 9.72
CA THR A 80 2.38 -6.79 11.06
C THR A 80 3.71 -6.91 11.82
N ALA A 81 4.77 -7.44 11.21
CA ALA A 81 6.08 -7.59 11.84
C ALA A 81 6.69 -6.24 12.26
N LEU A 82 6.62 -5.23 11.40
CA LEU A 82 7.00 -3.85 11.72
C LEU A 82 6.20 -3.31 12.91
N HIS A 83 4.88 -3.57 12.95
CA HIS A 83 4.04 -3.11 14.06
C HIS A 83 4.37 -3.78 15.40
N VAL A 84 4.62 -5.10 15.38
CA VAL A 84 4.85 -5.92 16.59
C VAL A 84 6.24 -5.69 17.18
N HIS A 85 7.27 -5.54 16.33
CA HIS A 85 8.67 -5.58 16.76
C HIS A 85 9.37 -4.23 16.86
N LEU A 86 8.82 -3.16 16.26
CA LEU A 86 9.45 -1.82 16.26
C LEU A 86 8.58 -0.77 16.96
N ALA A 87 9.23 0.14 17.70
CA ALA A 87 8.59 1.35 18.18
C ALA A 87 8.21 2.27 17.02
N SER A 88 7.23 3.16 17.24
CA SER A 88 6.72 4.09 16.22
C SER A 88 7.83 4.91 15.52
N ALA A 89 8.84 5.36 16.27
CA ALA A 89 9.96 6.11 15.69
C ALA A 89 10.86 5.24 14.79
N GLU A 90 11.13 4.00 15.19
CA GLU A 90 11.95 3.04 14.42
C GLU A 90 11.21 2.63 13.13
N GLN A 91 9.90 2.39 13.20
CA GLN A 91 9.09 2.16 12.00
C GLN A 91 9.17 3.34 11.04
N ALA A 92 9.03 4.58 11.52
CA ALA A 92 9.15 5.77 10.68
C ALA A 92 10.55 5.88 10.03
N ASP A 93 11.60 5.57 10.77
CA ASP A 93 13.00 5.60 10.35
C ASP A 93 13.31 4.56 9.25
N VAL A 94 12.72 3.36 9.35
CA VAL A 94 12.75 2.30 8.33
C VAL A 94 11.95 2.71 7.08
N LEU A 95 10.75 3.26 7.24
CA LEU A 95 9.90 3.68 6.12
C LEU A 95 10.52 4.84 5.32
N GLU A 96 11.20 5.77 5.99
CA GLU A 96 11.93 6.86 5.32
C GLU A 96 13.15 6.35 4.54
N ARG A 97 13.92 5.40 5.10
CA ARG A 97 15.01 4.71 4.37
C ARG A 97 14.49 3.97 3.16
N ALA A 98 13.49 3.11 3.34
CA ALA A 98 12.88 2.35 2.26
C ALA A 98 12.37 3.27 1.13
N ALA A 99 11.72 4.39 1.48
CA ALA A 99 11.27 5.37 0.49
C ALA A 99 12.42 6.08 -0.24
N SER A 100 13.58 6.23 0.41
CA SER A 100 14.80 6.82 -0.16
C SER A 100 15.56 5.86 -1.07
N ASN A 101 15.52 4.55 -0.76
CA ASN A 101 16.10 3.49 -1.59
C ASN A 101 15.29 3.27 -2.89
N LEU A 102 13.98 3.53 -2.84
CA LEU A 102 13.14 3.54 -4.04
C LEU A 102 13.53 4.69 -4.98
N ALA A 103 13.95 4.34 -6.20
CA ALA A 103 14.34 5.32 -7.22
C ALA A 103 13.29 6.44 -7.38
N SER A 104 13.74 7.68 -7.25
CA SER A 104 12.90 8.86 -7.48
C SER A 104 12.40 8.86 -8.93
N ARG A 105 11.09 8.65 -9.12
CA ARG A 105 10.45 8.71 -10.44
C ARG A 105 10.52 10.17 -10.94
N PRO A 106 11.31 10.48 -12.00
CA PRO A 106 11.23 11.80 -12.62
C PRO A 106 9.79 12.02 -13.09
N ASP A 107 9.32 13.27 -13.02
CA ASP A 107 7.97 13.69 -13.43
C ASP A 107 6.79 13.11 -12.61
N ALA A 108 7.04 12.46 -11.47
CA ALA A 108 5.97 12.13 -10.52
C ALA A 108 5.38 13.39 -9.87
N THR A 109 4.15 13.74 -10.22
CA THR A 109 3.36 14.76 -9.53
C THR A 109 3.32 14.48 -8.03
N LYS A 110 3.83 15.40 -7.22
CA LYS A 110 3.97 15.28 -5.76
C LYS A 110 2.66 15.53 -5.01
N THR A 111 1.61 14.77 -5.35
CA THR A 111 0.28 14.88 -4.71
C THR A 111 -0.22 13.54 -4.22
N LEU A 112 -1.02 13.57 -3.15
CA LEU A 112 -1.76 12.42 -2.62
C LEU A 112 -2.64 11.77 -3.70
N ALA A 113 -3.35 12.57 -4.51
CA ALA A 113 -4.14 12.06 -5.63
C ALA A 113 -3.29 11.26 -6.64
N ALA A 114 -2.06 11.69 -6.95
CA ALA A 114 -1.17 10.94 -7.83
C ALA A 114 -0.65 9.64 -7.19
N THR A 115 -0.53 9.58 -5.86
CA THR A 115 -0.25 8.34 -5.12
C THR A 115 -1.39 7.34 -5.30
N LEU A 116 -2.62 7.79 -5.07
CA LEU A 116 -3.82 6.96 -5.14
C LEU A 116 -4.12 6.51 -6.59
N ALA A 117 -3.94 7.39 -7.58
CA ALA A 117 -4.04 7.04 -9.00
C ALA A 117 -3.04 5.94 -9.42
N GLU A 118 -1.85 5.88 -8.82
CA GLU A 118 -0.90 4.78 -9.08
C GLU A 118 -1.38 3.47 -8.45
N MET A 119 -2.10 3.51 -7.32
CA MET A 119 -2.64 2.31 -6.66
C MET A 119 -3.85 1.74 -7.40
N GLU A 120 -4.71 2.62 -7.91
CA GLU A 120 -5.82 2.26 -8.81
C GLU A 120 -5.28 1.60 -10.09
N ARG A 121 -4.29 2.23 -10.72
CA ARG A 121 -3.59 1.70 -11.91
C ARG A 121 -2.78 0.41 -11.67
N LEU A 122 -2.58 0.01 -10.42
CA LEU A 122 -1.85 -1.21 -10.02
C LEU A 122 -2.80 -2.25 -9.43
N ASP A 123 -4.12 -2.11 -9.56
CA ASP A 123 -5.13 -2.98 -8.94
C ASP A 123 -4.85 -3.26 -7.45
N LEU A 124 -4.38 -2.24 -6.72
CA LEU A 124 -4.25 -2.26 -5.26
C LEU A 124 -5.49 -1.66 -4.58
N VAL A 125 -6.20 -0.78 -5.28
CA VAL A 125 -7.55 -0.31 -4.96
C VAL A 125 -8.39 -0.40 -6.24
N GLU A 126 -9.67 -0.72 -6.12
CA GLU A 126 -10.61 -0.70 -7.25
C GLU A 126 -11.02 0.73 -7.59
N SER A 127 -11.18 1.58 -6.57
CA SER A 127 -11.52 3.00 -6.72
C SER A 127 -10.97 3.81 -5.55
N TYR A 128 -10.81 5.13 -5.75
CA TYR A 128 -10.55 6.04 -4.64
C TYR A 128 -11.26 7.38 -4.77
N THR A 129 -11.45 8.04 -3.63
CA THR A 129 -11.73 9.48 -3.57
C THR A 129 -10.72 10.17 -2.63
N CYS A 130 -10.46 11.45 -2.86
CA CYS A 130 -9.50 12.24 -2.10
C CYS A 130 -9.96 13.69 -1.99
N SER A 131 -10.00 14.25 -0.79
CA SER A 131 -10.24 15.68 -0.58
C SER A 131 -9.02 16.52 -0.97
N ALA A 132 -9.22 17.81 -1.19
CA ALA A 132 -8.13 18.77 -1.13
C ALA A 132 -7.53 18.78 0.30
N TRP A 133 -6.24 19.10 0.41
CA TRP A 133 -5.58 19.32 1.70
C TRP A 133 -6.24 20.48 2.46
N ARG A 134 -6.73 20.21 3.66
CA ARG A 134 -7.19 21.22 4.63
C ARG A 134 -6.05 21.55 5.59
N SER A 135 -5.98 22.81 6.03
CA SER A 135 -5.07 23.20 7.11
C SER A 135 -5.44 22.47 8.40
N GLY A 136 -4.44 21.97 9.12
CA GLY A 136 -4.61 21.35 10.43
C GLY A 136 -4.84 22.37 11.55
N PRO A 137 -4.82 21.91 12.82
CA PRO A 137 -4.93 22.79 13.99
C PRO A 137 -3.75 23.77 14.14
N ASP A 138 -2.61 23.48 13.50
CA ASP A 138 -1.43 24.33 13.42
C ASP A 138 -1.01 24.58 11.96
N ALA A 139 -0.22 25.63 11.72
CA ALA A 139 0.21 26.04 10.38
C ALA A 139 1.22 25.07 9.71
N THR A 140 1.77 24.12 10.47
CA THR A 140 2.73 23.10 10.01
C THR A 140 2.09 21.74 9.78
N THR A 141 0.77 21.61 9.95
CA THR A 141 0.02 20.37 9.79
C THR A 141 -1.06 20.53 8.71
N ARG A 142 -1.32 19.47 7.95
CA ARG A 142 -2.40 19.38 6.95
C ARG A 142 -3.09 18.04 7.04
N ALA A 143 -4.40 18.03 6.77
CA ALA A 143 -5.20 16.81 6.73
C ALA A 143 -5.91 16.65 5.38
N ALA A 144 -6.09 15.41 4.95
CA ALA A 144 -6.91 15.04 3.81
C ALA A 144 -7.77 13.82 4.16
N GLU A 145 -9.01 13.85 3.72
CA GLU A 145 -9.94 12.72 3.75
C GLU A 145 -9.78 11.92 2.47
N LEU A 146 -9.76 10.60 2.57
CA LEU A 146 -9.72 9.71 1.42
C LEU A 146 -10.60 8.48 1.67
N THR A 147 -11.14 7.90 0.61
CA THR A 147 -11.86 6.62 0.65
C THR A 147 -11.21 5.69 -0.35
N LEU A 148 -11.00 4.43 0.05
CA LEU A 148 -10.44 3.36 -0.78
C LEU A 148 -11.48 2.23 -0.88
N GLU A 149 -11.88 1.89 -2.09
CA GLU A 149 -12.78 0.77 -2.37
C GLU A 149 -11.98 -0.40 -2.97
N GLY A 150 -12.38 -1.64 -2.70
CA GLY A 150 -11.70 -2.83 -3.23
C GLY A 150 -10.21 -2.92 -2.86
N TYR A 151 -9.80 -2.45 -1.68
CA TYR A 151 -8.39 -2.46 -1.27
C TYR A 151 -7.84 -3.89 -1.14
N ALA A 152 -6.78 -4.18 -1.88
CA ALA A 152 -6.25 -5.54 -2.06
C ALA A 152 -5.55 -6.13 -0.82
N LEU A 153 -5.13 -5.29 0.15
CA LEU A 153 -4.55 -5.78 1.41
C LEU A 153 -5.64 -5.99 2.46
N SER A 154 -5.65 -7.19 3.05
CA SER A 154 -6.60 -7.58 4.07
C SER A 154 -6.23 -7.03 5.45
N ALA A 155 -7.24 -6.69 6.24
CA ALA A 155 -7.08 -6.41 7.66
C ALA A 155 -6.52 -7.63 8.41
N ARG A 156 -5.61 -7.40 9.35
CA ARG A 156 -5.02 -8.41 10.24
C ARG A 156 -5.08 -7.92 11.67
N GLU A 157 -5.57 -8.76 12.59
CA GLU A 157 -5.56 -8.48 14.03
C GLU A 157 -6.21 -7.12 14.42
N GLY A 158 -7.28 -6.74 13.71
CA GLY A 158 -7.97 -5.46 13.92
C GLY A 158 -7.25 -4.24 13.36
N ARG A 159 -6.25 -4.44 12.49
CA ARG A 159 -5.44 -3.37 11.88
C ARG A 159 -5.41 -3.50 10.35
N LEU A 160 -5.37 -2.37 9.66
CA LEU A 160 -5.20 -2.33 8.21
C LEU A 160 -3.71 -2.10 7.85
N PRO A 161 -3.08 -2.99 7.08
CA PRO A 161 -1.79 -2.72 6.46
C PRO A 161 -1.89 -1.51 5.53
N VAL A 162 -1.10 -0.48 5.80
CA VAL A 162 -1.05 0.77 5.00
C VAL A 162 0.37 1.08 4.51
N LEU A 163 1.30 0.15 4.76
CA LEU A 163 2.70 0.18 4.39
C LEU A 163 2.96 0.69 2.97
N PRO A 164 2.34 0.17 1.89
CA PRO A 164 2.63 0.66 0.53
C PRO A 164 2.13 2.09 0.31
N VAL A 165 1.04 2.47 0.98
CA VAL A 165 0.47 3.82 0.88
C VAL A 165 1.39 4.85 1.50
N VAL A 166 1.84 4.56 2.73
CA VAL A 166 2.74 5.43 3.47
C VAL A 166 4.11 5.53 2.79
N LEU A 167 4.61 4.44 2.20
CA LEU A 167 5.88 4.43 1.47
C LEU A 167 5.85 5.30 0.21
N GLU A 168 4.78 5.21 -0.60
CA GLU A 168 4.58 6.12 -1.74
C GLU A 168 4.45 7.59 -1.30
N LEU A 169 3.82 7.85 -0.15
CA LEU A 169 3.69 9.20 0.40
C LEU A 169 5.04 9.80 0.81
N TYR A 170 5.91 9.04 1.47
CA TYR A 170 7.29 9.47 1.72
C TYR A 170 8.04 9.73 0.41
N ARG A 171 7.97 8.82 -0.56
CA ARG A 171 8.69 8.94 -1.84
C ARG A 171 8.28 10.17 -2.65
N ARG A 172 7.02 10.62 -2.51
CA ARG A 172 6.48 11.78 -3.26
C ARG A 172 6.48 13.09 -2.47
N THR A 173 6.37 13.06 -1.15
CA THR A 173 6.06 14.24 -0.32
C THR A 173 7.24 14.68 0.54
N SER A 174 8.37 14.98 -0.09
CA SER A 174 9.67 15.24 0.56
C SER A 174 9.74 16.37 1.62
N SER A 175 8.68 17.16 1.81
CA SER A 175 8.59 18.22 2.84
C SER A 175 7.44 18.05 3.84
N TRP A 176 6.65 16.98 3.74
CA TRP A 176 5.55 16.70 4.67
C TRP A 176 5.55 15.22 5.04
N ARG A 177 5.74 14.95 6.33
CA ARG A 177 5.87 13.63 6.92
C ARG A 177 4.50 13.12 7.37
N PRO A 178 4.12 11.87 7.08
CA PRO A 178 2.94 11.23 7.68
C PRO A 178 3.05 11.22 9.22
N VAL A 179 2.07 11.81 9.90
CA VAL A 179 2.01 11.89 11.38
C VAL A 179 0.80 11.19 11.97
N SER A 180 -0.27 11.01 11.21
CA SER A 180 -1.36 10.10 11.58
C SER A 180 -2.12 9.62 10.36
N LEU A 181 -2.67 8.42 10.45
CA LEU A 181 -3.65 7.89 9.51
C LEU A 181 -4.68 7.13 10.34
N HIS A 182 -5.90 7.65 10.40
CA HIS A 182 -7.03 7.00 11.06
C HIS A 182 -7.88 6.32 9.99
N VAL A 183 -8.27 5.07 10.21
CA VAL A 183 -9.07 4.28 9.27
C VAL A 183 -10.37 3.84 9.95
N THR A 184 -11.50 4.00 9.25
CA THR A 184 -12.79 3.41 9.60
C THR A 184 -13.26 2.48 8.48
N SER A 185 -13.88 1.36 8.86
CA SER A 185 -14.52 0.46 7.90
C SER A 185 -15.79 1.10 7.32
N THR A 186 -16.06 0.89 6.04
CA THR A 186 -17.33 1.22 5.37
C THR A 186 -17.89 -0.04 4.69
N GLU A 187 -19.10 0.04 4.11
CA GLU A 187 -19.73 -1.12 3.44
C GLU A 187 -18.94 -1.62 2.20
N GLY A 188 -18.16 -0.74 1.55
CA GLY A 188 -17.40 -1.04 0.32
C GLY A 188 -15.87 -0.99 0.47
N GLY A 189 -15.35 -0.71 1.66
CA GLY A 189 -13.90 -0.57 1.88
C GLY A 189 -13.56 0.26 3.11
N TRP A 190 -12.71 1.28 2.90
CA TRP A 190 -12.06 2.03 3.98
C TRP A 190 -12.20 3.52 3.77
N HIS A 191 -12.70 4.23 4.79
CA HIS A 191 -12.55 5.68 4.88
C HIS A 191 -11.34 5.99 5.76
N ALA A 192 -10.55 6.99 5.38
CA ALA A 192 -9.36 7.37 6.14
C ALA A 192 -9.11 8.87 6.19
N THR A 193 -8.59 9.33 7.34
CA THR A 193 -8.08 10.69 7.53
C THR A 193 -6.57 10.65 7.69
N LEU A 194 -5.86 11.12 6.66
CA LEU A 194 -4.40 11.27 6.65
C LEU A 194 -4.01 12.65 7.15
N SER A 195 -3.14 12.73 8.16
CA SER A 195 -2.48 13.98 8.56
C SER A 195 -0.98 13.93 8.27
N VAL A 196 -0.46 15.02 7.73
CA VAL A 196 0.97 15.22 7.46
C VAL A 196 1.47 16.49 8.11
N SER A 197 2.73 16.51 8.55
CA SER A 197 3.39 17.68 9.17
C SER A 197 4.72 17.99 8.51
N SER A 198 5.06 19.29 8.43
CA SER A 198 6.38 19.77 7.99
C SER A 198 7.36 20.04 9.14
N ALA A 199 6.91 19.95 10.40
CA ALA A 199 7.71 20.26 11.58
C ALA A 199 7.84 19.09 12.58
N SER A 200 6.87 18.17 12.62
CA SER A 200 6.89 17.02 13.53
C SER A 200 7.71 15.85 12.97
N SER A 201 8.26 15.03 13.87
CA SER A 201 8.75 13.69 13.53
C SER A 201 7.61 12.84 12.99
N ALA A 202 7.92 11.98 12.01
CA ALA A 202 6.94 11.08 11.44
C ALA A 202 6.56 9.95 12.41
N VAL A 203 5.45 9.27 12.15
CA VAL A 203 4.90 8.20 12.99
C VAL A 203 4.96 6.86 12.26
N GLY A 204 5.16 5.78 13.02
CA GLY A 204 5.12 4.41 12.53
C GLY A 204 3.73 4.03 12.01
N LEU A 205 3.56 4.10 10.70
CA LEU A 205 2.31 3.81 10.00
C LEU A 205 2.52 2.65 9.00
N ALA A 206 3.09 1.54 9.46
CA ALA A 206 3.13 0.31 8.67
C ALA A 206 1.76 -0.37 8.62
N SER A 207 1.07 -0.41 9.77
CA SER A 207 -0.28 -0.93 9.94
C SER A 207 -1.02 -0.09 10.99
N VAL A 208 -2.28 0.28 10.74
CA VAL A 208 -3.07 1.23 11.57
C VAL A 208 -4.29 0.55 12.18
N PRO A 209 -4.73 0.92 13.40
CA PRO A 209 -5.93 0.33 13.99
C PRO A 209 -7.16 0.69 13.15
N ILE A 210 -8.05 -0.28 12.97
CA ILE A 210 -9.36 -0.06 12.36
C ILE A 210 -10.30 0.39 13.47
N HIS A 211 -10.88 1.58 13.29
CA HIS A 211 -11.97 2.04 14.13
C HIS A 211 -13.30 1.60 13.52
N GLU A 212 -14.23 1.15 14.34
CA GLU A 212 -15.61 0.97 13.89
C GLU A 212 -16.18 2.33 13.49
N HIS A 213 -16.96 2.36 12.42
CA HIS A 213 -17.75 3.55 12.09
C HIS A 213 -18.79 3.72 13.20
N ALA A 214 -18.71 4.80 13.97
CA ALA A 214 -19.75 5.12 14.93
C ALA A 214 -21.03 5.41 14.12
N ALA A 215 -21.99 4.49 14.17
CA ALA A 215 -23.32 4.72 13.62
C ALA A 215 -24.03 5.76 14.50
N ASP A 216 -24.27 6.93 13.94
CA ASP A 216 -25.00 8.07 14.52
C ASP A 216 -26.51 7.94 14.19
#